data_AF-A0A3B9JZE1-F1
#
_entry.id   AF-A0A3B9JZE1-F1
#
_cell.length_a   1.000
_cell.length_b   1.000
_cell.length_c   1.000
_cell.angle_alpha   90.00
_cell.angle_beta   90.00
_cell.angle_gamma   90.00
#
_symmetry.space_group_name_H-M   'P 1'
#
loop_
_entity.id
_entity.type
_entity.pdbx_description
1 polymer ?
#
loop_
_entity_poly.entity_id
_entity_poly.type
_entity_poly.pdbx_seq_one_letter_code
_entity_poly.pdbx_strand_id
1 'polypeptide(L)'
;GLLESLMTAKLVDEITDTHSQKTRESLAQGVGNILSGFLGGMGGCAMIGQTMINVKASGARTRISTFLAGVFLLILVVSLGDIVAQIPMAALVAVMLMVAFGTFNWHSIQLSTLKRMPVSETTVMLATVAVVVWT
;
A
#
# COMPACT_ATOMS: atom_id res chain seq x y z
N GLY A 1 -3.06 6.52 -1.90
CA GLY A 1 -4.32 7.13 -1.41
C GLY A 1 -5.53 6.47 -2.03
N LEU A 2 -6.55 7.24 -2.44
CA LEU A 2 -7.79 6.69 -3.03
C LEU A 2 -7.55 5.94 -4.34
N LEU A 3 -6.70 6.47 -5.22
CA LEU A 3 -6.34 5.79 -6.48
C LEU A 3 -5.79 4.38 -6.22
N GLU A 4 -4.89 4.26 -5.26
CA GLU A 4 -4.29 2.99 -4.85
C GLU A 4 -5.33 2.03 -4.27
N SER A 5 -6.23 2.51 -3.40
CA SER A 5 -7.31 1.67 -2.86
C SER A 5 -8.25 1.17 -3.94
N LEU A 6 -8.58 2.02 -4.93
CA LEU A 6 -9.46 1.63 -6.04
C LEU A 6 -8.77 0.67 -7.02
N MET A 7 -7.47 0.82 -7.27
CA MET A 7 -6.67 -0.13 -8.04
C MET A 7 -6.57 -1.47 -7.32
N THR A 8 -6.34 -1.44 -5.99
CA THR A 8 -6.31 -2.63 -5.14
C THR A 8 -7.66 -3.34 -5.17
N ALA A 9 -8.77 -2.61 -4.99
CA ALA A 9 -10.11 -3.17 -5.03
C ALA A 9 -10.41 -3.85 -6.38
N LYS A 10 -9.98 -3.25 -7.50
CA LYS A 10 -10.11 -3.88 -8.82
C LYS A 10 -9.31 -5.18 -8.93
N LEU A 11 -8.08 -5.22 -8.43
CA LEU A 11 -7.27 -6.45 -8.44
C LEU A 11 -7.90 -7.54 -7.58
N VAL A 12 -8.45 -7.20 -6.42
CA VAL A 12 -9.16 -8.18 -5.56
C VAL A 12 -10.42 -8.70 -6.24
N ASP A 13 -11.21 -7.81 -6.85
CA ASP A 13 -12.41 -8.18 -7.61
C ASP A 13 -12.08 -9.21 -8.70
N GLU A 14 -11.00 -8.99 -9.46
CA GLU A 14 -10.53 -9.88 -10.52
C GLU A 14 -10.07 -11.24 -9.98
N ILE A 15 -9.39 -11.28 -8.84
CA ILE A 15 -8.90 -12.54 -8.25
C ILE A 15 -10.03 -13.36 -7.61
N THR A 16 -11.05 -12.68 -7.10
CA THR A 16 -12.15 -13.31 -6.36
C THR A 16 -13.39 -13.53 -7.21
N ASP A 17 -13.40 -13.07 -8.46
CA ASP A 17 -14.56 -13.02 -9.35
C ASP A 17 -15.79 -12.37 -8.68
N THR A 18 -15.57 -11.32 -7.88
CA THR A 18 -16.63 -10.57 -7.19
C THR A 18 -16.57 -9.08 -7.49
N HIS A 19 -17.71 -8.39 -7.32
CA HIS A 19 -17.77 -6.95 -7.49
C HIS A 19 -17.75 -6.19 -6.15
N SER A 20 -16.82 -5.24 -6.02
CA SER A 20 -16.82 -4.26 -4.93
C SER A 20 -17.49 -2.93 -5.31
N GLN A 21 -18.06 -2.25 -4.30
CA GLN A 21 -18.64 -0.91 -4.45
C GLN A 21 -17.60 0.17 -4.16
N LYS A 22 -17.12 0.85 -5.20
CA LYS A 22 -16.00 1.81 -5.12
C LYS A 22 -16.36 3.09 -4.36
N THR A 23 -17.61 3.54 -4.46
CA THR A 23 -18.13 4.67 -3.67
C THR A 23 -18.13 4.35 -2.18
N ARG A 24 -18.55 3.14 -1.81
CA ARG A 24 -18.56 2.69 -0.42
C ARG A 24 -17.13 2.56 0.13
N GLU A 25 -16.20 2.08 -0.69
CA GLU A 25 -14.77 2.02 -0.33
C GLU A 25 -14.19 3.42 -0.09
N SER A 26 -14.51 4.37 -0.97
CA SER A 26 -14.04 5.76 -0.86
C SER A 26 -14.58 6.44 0.40
N LEU A 27 -15.87 6.24 0.71
CA LEU A 27 -16.48 6.75 1.94
C LEU A 27 -15.87 6.07 3.18
N ALA A 28 -15.69 4.75 3.17
CA ALA A 28 -15.10 4.01 4.27
C ALA A 28 -13.66 4.47 4.57
N GLN A 29 -12.83 4.68 3.53
CA GLN A 29 -11.48 5.19 3.69
C GLN A 29 -11.47 6.63 4.23
N GLY A 30 -12.37 7.49 3.74
CA GLY A 30 -12.51 8.86 4.24
C GLY A 30 -12.86 8.91 5.71
N VAL A 31 -13.90 8.17 6.12
CA VAL A 31 -14.32 8.05 7.53
C VAL A 31 -13.20 7.46 8.39
N GLY A 32 -12.52 6.41 7.91
CA GLY A 32 -11.40 5.80 8.61
C GLY A 32 -10.24 6.77 8.86
N ASN A 33 -9.90 7.59 7.87
CA ASN A 33 -8.84 8.60 8.02
C ASN A 33 -9.23 9.75 8.93
N ILE A 34 -10.49 10.19 8.93
CA ILE A 34 -10.99 11.19 9.87
C ILE A 34 -10.88 10.67 11.31
N LEU A 35 -11.36 9.45 11.56
CA LEU A 35 -11.28 8.81 12.89
C LEU A 35 -9.82 8.60 13.32
N SER A 36 -8.95 8.15 12.40
CA SER A 36 -7.51 8.01 12.65
C SER A 36 -6.90 9.35 13.08
N GLY A 37 -7.20 10.43 12.35
CA GLY A 37 -6.72 11.78 12.66
C GLY A 37 -7.15 12.28 14.04
N PHE A 38 -8.40 12.03 14.46
CA PHE A 38 -8.87 12.38 15.81
C PHE A 38 -8.14 11.63 16.93
N LEU A 39 -7.63 10.43 16.64
CA LEU A 39 -6.84 9.62 17.57
C LEU A 39 -5.33 9.89 17.47
N GLY A 40 -4.90 10.89 16.67
CA GLY A 40 -3.48 11.20 16.43
C GLY A 40 -2.78 10.21 15.49
N GLY A 41 -3.53 9.36 14.80
CA GLY A 41 -3.02 8.39 13.84
C GLY A 41 -2.70 8.99 12.47
N MET A 42 -1.86 8.30 11.70
CA MET A 42 -1.54 8.66 10.33
C MET A 42 -2.67 8.25 9.37
N GLY A 43 -2.81 8.97 8.25
CA GLY A 43 -3.76 8.61 7.19
C GLY A 43 -3.37 7.29 6.52
N GLY A 44 -4.37 6.45 6.26
CA GLY A 44 -4.21 5.14 5.64
C GLY A 44 -4.80 5.04 4.23
N CYS A 45 -4.40 3.98 3.55
CA CYS A 45 -5.01 3.51 2.30
C CYS A 45 -4.82 1.99 2.18
N ALA A 46 -5.53 1.37 1.24
CA ALA A 46 -5.27 -0.03 0.95
C ALA A 46 -3.92 -0.15 0.22
N MET A 47 -3.13 -1.13 0.64
CA MET A 47 -1.83 -1.42 0.05
C MET A 47 -1.93 -2.69 -0.78
N ILE A 48 -1.67 -2.59 -2.09
CA ILE A 48 -1.76 -3.73 -3.03
C ILE A 48 -0.98 -4.93 -2.49
N GLY A 49 0.29 -4.75 -2.10
CA GLY A 49 1.14 -5.85 -1.64
C GLY A 49 0.54 -6.66 -0.49
N GLN A 50 0.12 -6.00 0.59
CA GLN A 50 -0.45 -6.66 1.77
C GLN A 50 -1.81 -7.29 1.46
N THR A 51 -2.66 -6.60 0.69
CA THR A 51 -3.95 -7.15 0.27
C THR A 51 -3.78 -8.41 -0.59
N MET A 52 -2.78 -8.42 -1.47
CA MET A 52 -2.51 -9.57 -2.34
C MET A 52 -1.98 -10.78 -1.56
N ILE A 53 -1.14 -10.57 -0.54
CA ILE A 53 -0.74 -11.65 0.37
C ILE A 53 -1.96 -12.22 1.08
N ASN A 54 -2.83 -11.35 1.62
CA ASN A 54 -4.02 -11.76 2.34
C ASN A 54 -5.00 -12.58 1.46
N VAL A 55 -5.23 -12.15 0.22
CA VAL A 55 -6.21 -12.79 -0.68
C VAL A 55 -5.61 -14.00 -1.41
N LYS A 56 -4.37 -13.92 -1.91
CA LYS A 56 -3.73 -15.02 -2.67
C LYS A 56 -3.06 -16.05 -1.78
N ALA A 57 -2.19 -15.61 -0.85
CA ALA A 57 -1.41 -16.54 -0.04
C ALA A 57 -2.22 -17.08 1.15
N SER A 58 -3.01 -16.23 1.82
CA SER A 58 -3.82 -16.64 2.98
C SER A 58 -5.24 -17.08 2.63
N GLY A 59 -5.67 -16.94 1.37
CA GLY A 59 -7.00 -17.36 0.92
C GLY A 59 -8.17 -16.57 1.51
N ALA A 60 -7.92 -15.38 2.09
CA ALA A 60 -8.98 -14.59 2.70
C ALA A 60 -10.02 -14.12 1.66
N ARG A 61 -11.31 -14.21 2.03
CA ARG A 61 -12.44 -13.82 1.17
C ARG A 61 -13.43 -12.88 1.86
N THR A 62 -13.27 -12.65 3.16
CA THR A 62 -14.19 -11.83 3.95
C THR A 62 -13.47 -10.64 4.57
N ARG A 63 -14.24 -9.57 4.86
CA ARG A 63 -13.75 -8.35 5.53
C ARG A 63 -13.29 -8.60 6.97
N ILE A 64 -13.62 -9.77 7.53
CA ILE A 64 -13.21 -10.15 8.89
C ILE A 64 -11.69 -10.32 8.95
N SER A 65 -11.03 -10.76 7.87
CA SER A 65 -9.57 -10.89 7.83
C SER A 65 -8.86 -9.56 8.10
N THR A 66 -9.27 -8.48 7.43
CA THR A 66 -8.64 -7.17 7.62
C THR A 66 -8.98 -6.56 8.98
N PHE A 67 -10.19 -6.81 9.49
CA PHE A 67 -10.56 -6.41 10.85
C PHE A 67 -9.69 -7.12 11.90
N LEU A 68 -9.53 -8.44 11.79
CA LEU A 68 -8.71 -9.22 12.71
C LEU A 68 -7.23 -8.82 12.62
N ALA A 69 -6.71 -8.53 11.43
CA ALA A 69 -5.34 -8.03 11.27
C ALA A 69 -5.11 -6.73 12.05
N GLY A 70 -6.06 -5.79 11.98
CA GLY A 70 -6.00 -4.53 12.75
C GLY A 70 -6.11 -4.75 14.26
N VAL A 71 -7.05 -5.59 14.71
CA VAL A 71 -7.21 -5.93 16.14
C VAL A 71 -5.96 -6.63 16.69
N PHE A 72 -5.39 -7.57 15.93
CA PHE A 72 -4.18 -8.28 16.33
C PHE A 72 -2.99 -7.34 16.43
N LEU A 73 -2.84 -6.41 15.47
CA LEU A 73 -1.80 -5.38 15.52
C LEU A 73 -1.98 -4.46 16.74
N LEU A 74 -3.21 -4.06 17.06
CA LEU A 74 -3.51 -3.26 18.26
C LEU A 74 -3.08 -4.00 19.54
N ILE A 75 -3.46 -5.28 19.67
CA ILE A 75 -3.10 -6.11 20.83
C ILE A 75 -1.59 -6.24 20.95
N LEU A 76 -0.89 -6.53 19.85
CA LEU A 76 0.56 -6.66 19.83
C LEU A 76 1.25 -5.36 20.25
N VAL A 77 0.83 -4.21 19.70
CA VAL A 77 1.46 -2.93 20.03
C VAL A 77 1.23 -2.55 21.49
N VAL A 78 0.03 -2.79 22.04
CA VAL A 78 -0.28 -2.48 23.45
C VAL A 78 0.43 -3.43 24.42
N SER A 79 0.58 -4.71 24.07
CA SER A 79 1.18 -5.71 24.96
C SER A 79 2.71 -5.81 24.86
N LEU A 80 3.29 -5.61 23.67
CA LEU A 80 4.73 -5.73 23.40
C LEU A 80 5.41 -4.36 23.21
N GLY A 81 4.79 -3.26 23.65
CA GLY A 81 5.32 -1.90 23.45
C GLY A 81 6.78 -1.73 23.88
N ASP A 82 7.15 -2.28 25.05
CA ASP A 82 8.52 -2.21 25.57
C ASP A 82 9.55 -2.97 24.72
N ILE A 83 9.13 -4.06 24.08
CA ILE A 83 9.99 -4.85 23.18
C ILE A 83 10.16 -4.10 21.85
N VAL A 84 9.07 -3.53 21.33
CA VAL A 84 9.10 -2.74 20.09
C VAL A 84 10.02 -1.51 20.24
N ALA A 85 10.05 -0.90 21.42
CA ALA A 85 10.95 0.23 21.71
C ALA A 85 12.45 -0.12 21.68
N GLN A 86 12.80 -1.41 21.81
CA GLN A 86 14.20 -1.87 21.72
C GLN A 86 14.65 -2.14 20.29
N ILE A 87 13.75 -2.08 19.30
CA ILE A 87 14.10 -2.34 17.91
C ILE A 87 15.08 -1.24 17.44
N PRO A 88 16.31 -1.60 17.02
CA PRO A 88 17.29 -0.62 16.60
C PRO A 88 16.83 0.08 15.33
N MET A 89 17.00 1.41 15.29
CA MET A 89 16.65 2.23 14.12
C MET A 89 17.31 1.73 12.83
N ALA A 90 18.50 1.14 12.92
CA ALA A 90 19.20 0.54 11.79
C ALA A 90 18.40 -0.59 11.12
N ALA A 91 17.69 -1.42 11.89
CA ALA A 91 16.86 -2.49 11.33
C ALA A 91 15.66 -1.92 10.57
N LEU A 92 15.03 -0.87 11.10
CA LEU A 92 13.91 -0.19 10.43
C LEU A 92 14.35 0.45 9.10
N VAL A 93 15.53 1.10 9.08
CA VAL A 93 16.11 1.66 7.85
C VAL A 93 16.40 0.56 6.83
N ALA A 94 16.98 -0.57 7.24
CA ALA A 94 17.25 -1.68 6.35
C ALA A 94 15.97 -2.25 5.70
N VAL A 95 14.88 -2.38 6.47
CA VAL A 95 13.58 -2.79 5.95
C VAL A 95 13.06 -1.76 4.93
N MET A 96 13.18 -0.47 5.22
CA MET A 96 12.73 0.58 4.28
C MET A 96 13.53 0.58 2.97
N LEU A 97 14.84 0.33 3.01
CA LEU A 97 15.65 0.16 1.80
C LEU A 97 15.22 -1.05 0.98
N MET A 98 14.93 -2.18 1.64
CA MET A 98 14.45 -3.39 0.99
C MET A 98 13.07 -3.16 0.34
N VAL A 99 12.15 -2.47 1.01
CA VAL A 99 10.83 -2.11 0.47
C VAL A 99 10.97 -1.14 -0.70
N ALA A 100 11.83 -0.12 -0.59
CA ALA A 100 12.08 0.82 -1.69
C ALA A 100 12.63 0.08 -2.92
N PHE A 101 13.62 -0.78 -2.73
CA PHE A 101 14.19 -1.60 -3.81
C PHE A 101 13.15 -2.54 -4.44
N GLY A 102 12.26 -3.14 -3.63
CA GLY A 102 11.18 -3.99 -4.12
C GLY A 102 10.04 -3.25 -4.81
N THR A 103 9.84 -1.97 -4.49
CA THR A 103 8.77 -1.14 -5.08
C THR A 103 9.22 -0.55 -6.42
N PHE A 104 10.52 -0.33 -6.61
CA PHE A 104 11.05 0.19 -7.87
C PHE A 104 10.78 -0.78 -9.04
N ASN A 105 10.14 -0.25 -10.08
CA ASN A 105 9.96 -1.00 -11.32
C ASN A 105 11.24 -0.98 -12.16
N TRP A 106 12.13 -1.94 -11.92
CA TRP A 106 13.41 -2.04 -12.63
C TRP A 106 13.27 -2.25 -14.15
N HIS A 107 12.13 -2.76 -14.62
CA HIS A 107 11.84 -2.86 -16.05
C HIS A 107 11.62 -1.50 -16.72
N SER A 108 11.15 -0.50 -15.96
CA SER A 108 10.86 0.85 -16.46
C SER A 108 12.12 1.67 -16.77
N ILE A 109 13.28 1.26 -16.25
CA ILE A 109 14.58 1.93 -16.46
C ILE A 109 15.43 1.17 -17.50
N GLN A 110 15.01 -0.03 -17.91
CA GLN A 110 15.71 -0.78 -18.94
C GLN A 110 15.65 -0.06 -20.28
N LEU A 111 16.83 0.14 -20.90
CA LEU A 111 17.01 0.85 -22.16
C LEU A 111 16.16 0.24 -23.31
N SER A 112 15.91 -1.07 -23.24
CA SER A 112 15.05 -1.83 -24.16
C SER A 112 13.58 -1.43 -24.08
N THR A 113 13.09 -1.11 -22.88
CA THR A 113 11.71 -0.69 -22.62
C THR A 113 11.53 0.78 -22.98
N LEU A 114 12.47 1.65 -22.60
CA LEU A 114 12.42 3.08 -22.96
C LEU A 114 12.39 3.31 -24.47
N LYS A 115 13.15 2.52 -25.25
CA LYS A 115 13.18 2.63 -26.71
C LYS A 115 11.89 2.14 -27.39
N ARG A 116 11.07 1.34 -26.70
CA ARG A 116 9.79 0.82 -27.22
C ARG A 116 8.59 1.68 -26.82
N MET A 117 8.73 2.49 -25.78
CA MET A 117 7.64 3.35 -25.29
C MET A 117 7.53 4.62 -26.15
N PRO A 118 6.32 5.10 -26.42
CA PRO A 118 6.12 6.37 -27.12
C PRO A 118 6.70 7.53 -26.31
N VAL A 119 7.29 8.51 -27.01
CA VAL A 119 8.05 9.62 -26.41
C VAL A 119 7.22 10.41 -25.38
N SER A 120 5.90 10.50 -25.59
CA SER A 120 4.94 11.12 -24.66
C SER A 120 4.94 10.44 -23.28
N GLU A 121 4.88 9.11 -23.23
CA GLU A 121 4.84 8.35 -21.97
C GLU A 121 6.15 8.47 -21.18
N THR A 122 7.29 8.38 -21.86
CA THR A 122 8.60 8.57 -21.22
C THR A 122 8.76 9.99 -20.67
N THR A 123 8.26 10.99 -21.39
CA THR A 123 8.30 12.39 -20.94
C THR A 123 7.45 12.59 -19.69
N VAL A 124 6.23 12.06 -19.64
CA VAL A 124 5.36 12.15 -18.47
C VAL A 124 5.96 11.40 -17.26
N MET A 125 6.55 10.23 -17.48
CA MET A 125 7.24 9.48 -16.42
C MET A 125 8.42 10.29 -15.85
N LEU A 126 9.30 10.83 -16.70
CA LEU A 126 10.44 11.62 -16.24
C LEU A 126 10.00 12.91 -15.53
N ALA A 127 8.98 13.59 -16.04
CA ALA A 127 8.44 14.79 -15.41
C ALA A 127 7.84 14.50 -14.03
N THR A 128 7.06 13.43 -13.90
CA THR A 128 6.47 13.04 -12.60
C THR A 128 7.56 12.65 -11.59
N VAL A 129 8.58 11.89 -12.00
CA VAL A 129 9.72 11.56 -11.13
C VAL A 129 10.49 12.81 -10.71
N ALA A 130 10.81 13.71 -11.65
CA ALA A 130 11.55 14.93 -11.36
C ALA A 130 10.81 15.84 -10.38
N VAL A 131 9.50 16.04 -10.58
CA VAL A 131 8.67 16.86 -9.68
C VAL A 131 8.61 16.22 -8.29
N VAL A 132 8.37 14.91 -8.19
CA VAL A 132 8.25 14.20 -6.90
C VAL A 132 9.58 14.17 -6.13
N VAL A 133 10.73 14.07 -6.80
CA VAL A 133 12.04 14.11 -6.12
C VAL A 133 12.42 15.52 -5.71
N TRP A 134 11.93 16.54 -6.44
CA TRP A 134 12.19 17.94 -6.12
C TRP A 134 11.36 18.44 -4.93
N THR A 135 10.10 18.00 -4.81
CA THR A 135 9.17 18.41 -3.75
C THR A 135 9.21 17.49 -2.55
#